data_AF-A0A925HZE8-F1
#
_entry.id   AF-A0A925HZE8-F1
#
_cell.length_a   1.000
_cell.length_b   1.000
_cell.length_c   1.000
_cell.angle_alpha   90.00
_cell.angle_beta   90.00
_cell.angle_gamma   90.00
#
_symmetry.space_group_name_H-M   'P 1'
#
loop_
_entity.id
_entity.type
_entity.pdbx_description
1 polymer ?
#
loop_
_entity_poly.entity_id
_entity_poly.type
_entity_poly.pdbx_seq_one_letter_code
_entity_poly.pdbx_strand_id
1 'polypeptide(L)'
;MRLLACVCLWAMAINTSFAIDPPAAVLQAEQARIQTIDRAMRTAVCVFAKEGAGGGSGVVISPEGYALTNFHVVQPAGSYMKCSMADDRLYDAVVVGIDPVGDVALIKLLGRKDFPAAPLANSDLVRAGEWCFAVGNPFLLATDFQPTVTFGMVSGVHRYQYPSGTLIEYADCIQTDASINPGNSGGPLFNAKGEVIGINGRISFEKRVRVNVGVGYAISINQIKHFLGCLHSGRIVDHATWGVTVSNSEGHVLIANILETSDAWRRGLRYDDEIVAFGGRKIDTANAFKNVLGIYPKGWRIPVTYRRDGKEHETFVRLTGVHGEEELIALVQKAPKQLPQPGPRDKDPENPGRPEPKPGERPMPRQPLPIPLPKLPGQEAPPIPAEAAKLIKAKPGYANYYFNELHRDRVWSAFTAKGDFSGAGGEWNLEGDIAGGGTISIKLADTASSGVFPQGEVKLDPAQDLDQQLGPAGSGGLLAALHLWRLMLVSGPTKFGGTSYYGTAPYPGVDGEADVLSAIQNVAEANFVFDKVSGQLAILEMFADPELDPCEIRFSDYRDENGRQFPHKLEVRHGDSVFAVIELKNVSLTGAKQEEPK
;
A
#
# COMPACT_ATOMS: atom_id res chain seq x y z
N MET A 1 84.24 4.03 54.23
CA MET A 1 83.02 4.38 53.46
C MET A 1 82.96 3.42 52.27
N ARG A 2 82.02 2.45 52.19
CA ARG A 2 80.64 2.60 51.66
C ARG A 2 80.69 3.19 50.23
N LEU A 3 80.24 2.56 49.14
CA LEU A 3 78.97 1.85 48.85
C LEU A 3 79.16 1.10 47.50
N LEU A 4 78.75 -0.17 47.40
CA LEU A 4 77.59 -0.70 46.66
C LEU A 4 77.66 -0.77 45.12
N ALA A 5 77.34 -1.98 44.65
CA ALA A 5 77.24 -2.43 43.27
C ALA A 5 76.03 -1.86 42.52
N CYS A 6 76.13 -1.82 41.19
CA CYS A 6 74.97 -1.87 40.28
C CYS A 6 75.36 -2.64 39.01
N VAL A 7 74.93 -3.89 38.94
CA VAL A 7 74.90 -4.68 37.71
C VAL A 7 73.62 -4.29 36.98
N CYS A 8 73.73 -3.58 35.86
CA CYS A 8 72.61 -3.29 34.99
C CYS A 8 72.26 -4.55 34.18
N LEU A 9 71.29 -5.34 34.67
CA LEU A 9 70.56 -6.30 33.84
C LEU A 9 69.65 -5.52 32.87
N TRP A 10 70.01 -5.51 31.59
CA TRP A 10 69.07 -5.17 30.53
C TRP A 10 68.10 -6.34 30.35
N ALA A 11 66.94 -6.27 30.97
CA ALA A 11 65.80 -7.10 30.59
C ALA A 11 65.17 -6.49 29.34
N MET A 12 65.49 -7.04 28.17
CA MET A 12 64.69 -6.86 26.96
C MET A 12 63.31 -7.47 27.23
N ALA A 13 62.33 -6.64 27.56
CA ALA A 13 60.93 -7.02 27.49
C ALA A 13 60.57 -7.16 26.00
N ILE A 14 60.71 -8.38 25.47
CA ILE A 14 60.10 -8.74 24.19
C ILE A 14 58.60 -8.78 24.45
N ASN A 15 57.91 -7.67 24.21
CA ASN A 15 56.46 -7.69 24.04
C ASN A 15 56.16 -8.45 22.74
N THR A 16 56.10 -9.77 22.81
CA THR A 16 55.41 -10.56 21.80
C THR A 16 53.91 -10.32 21.97
N SER A 17 53.40 -9.21 21.43
CA SER A 17 51.98 -9.13 21.11
C SER A 17 51.72 -10.15 20.01
N PHE A 18 51.37 -11.38 20.40
CA PHE A 18 50.71 -12.29 19.48
C PHE A 18 49.37 -11.66 19.16
N ALA A 19 49.21 -11.10 17.96
CA ALA A 19 47.89 -10.82 17.44
C ALA A 19 47.15 -12.16 17.38
N ILE A 20 46.19 -12.35 18.27
CA ILE A 20 45.32 -13.52 18.24
C ILE A 20 44.41 -13.34 17.03
N ASP A 21 44.53 -14.24 16.05
CA ASP A 21 43.63 -14.22 14.89
C ASP A 21 42.17 -14.29 15.36
N PRO A 22 41.25 -13.53 14.74
CA PRO A 22 39.84 -13.61 15.09
C PRO A 22 39.33 -15.05 14.98
N PRO A 23 38.47 -15.52 15.91
CA PRO A 23 37.89 -16.85 15.79
C PRO A 23 37.22 -17.05 14.43
N ALA A 24 37.33 -18.26 13.85
CA ALA A 24 36.79 -18.56 12.52
C ALA A 24 35.30 -18.21 12.38
N ALA A 25 34.51 -18.37 13.44
CA ALA A 25 33.09 -17.99 13.47
C ALA A 25 32.87 -16.48 13.24
N VAL A 26 33.77 -15.63 13.75
CA VAL A 26 33.71 -14.17 13.54
C VAL A 26 33.99 -13.83 12.09
N LEU A 27 35.02 -14.44 11.49
CA LEU A 27 35.35 -14.27 10.08
C LEU A 27 34.22 -14.75 9.16
N GLN A 28 33.58 -15.87 9.51
CA GLN A 28 32.40 -16.37 8.78
C GLN A 28 31.21 -15.42 8.88
N ALA A 29 30.91 -14.88 10.06
CA ALA A 29 29.84 -13.91 10.25
C ALA A 29 30.11 -12.61 9.48
N GLU A 30 31.37 -12.14 9.47
CA GLU A 30 31.79 -11.00 8.68
C GLU A 30 31.62 -11.24 7.17
N GLN A 31 32.06 -12.39 6.67
CA GLN A 31 31.90 -12.74 5.25
C GLN A 31 30.42 -12.87 4.86
N ALA A 32 29.60 -13.48 5.71
CA ALA A 32 28.16 -13.57 5.48
C ALA A 32 27.51 -12.17 5.42
N ARG A 33 27.91 -11.25 6.31
CA ARG A 33 27.46 -9.85 6.28
C ARG A 33 27.88 -9.16 4.97
N ILE A 34 29.14 -9.29 4.55
CA ILE A 34 29.65 -8.68 3.31
C ILE A 34 28.85 -9.20 2.10
N GLN A 35 28.61 -10.50 2.00
CA GLN A 35 27.83 -11.11 0.91
C GLN A 35 26.36 -10.66 0.93
N THR A 36 25.77 -10.50 2.10
CA THR A 36 24.41 -9.98 2.23
C THR A 36 24.32 -8.53 1.79
N ILE A 37 25.27 -7.68 2.20
CA ILE A 37 25.32 -6.28 1.78
C ILE A 37 25.54 -6.17 0.27
N ASP A 38 26.46 -6.95 -0.31
CA ASP A 38 26.71 -6.96 -1.76
C ASP A 38 25.43 -7.30 -2.55
N ARG A 39 24.66 -8.31 -2.12
CA ARG A 39 23.37 -8.63 -2.72
C ARG A 39 22.35 -7.49 -2.58
N ALA A 40 22.27 -6.88 -1.39
CA ALA A 40 21.36 -5.79 -1.09
C ALA A 40 21.66 -4.51 -1.90
N MET A 41 22.94 -4.19 -2.11
CA MET A 41 23.36 -3.04 -2.91
C MET A 41 22.92 -3.15 -4.37
N ARG A 42 22.93 -4.36 -4.94
CA ARG A 42 22.51 -4.59 -6.34
C ARG A 42 21.04 -4.25 -6.60
N THR A 43 20.19 -4.29 -5.57
CA THR A 43 18.75 -3.99 -5.70
C THR A 43 18.44 -2.51 -5.48
N ALA A 44 19.40 -1.72 -5.00
CA ALA A 44 19.21 -0.31 -4.73
C ALA A 44 19.18 0.52 -6.02
N VAL A 45 18.32 1.54 -6.02
CA VAL A 45 18.09 2.42 -7.15
C VAL A 45 18.39 3.85 -6.72
N CYS A 46 19.09 4.62 -7.54
CA CYS A 46 19.12 6.07 -7.41
C CYS A 46 18.02 6.67 -8.28
N VAL A 47 17.23 7.62 -7.76
CA VAL A 47 16.13 8.28 -8.47
C VAL A 47 16.51 9.73 -8.73
N PHE A 48 16.38 10.16 -9.99
CA PHE A 48 16.81 11.47 -10.45
C PHE A 48 15.59 12.33 -10.77
N ALA A 49 15.57 13.57 -10.24
CA ALA A 49 14.62 14.55 -10.72
C ALA A 49 14.92 14.96 -12.18
N LYS A 50 13.90 15.38 -12.92
CA LYS A 50 13.96 15.71 -14.36
C LYS A 50 15.04 16.74 -14.73
N GLU A 51 15.40 17.62 -13.80
CA GLU A 51 16.37 18.70 -14.00
C GLU A 51 17.80 18.35 -13.52
N GLY A 52 18.05 17.11 -13.08
CA GLY A 52 19.36 16.66 -12.57
C GLY A 52 19.78 17.27 -11.22
N ALA A 53 18.95 18.13 -10.63
CA ALA A 53 19.16 18.73 -9.32
C ALA A 53 18.24 18.05 -8.29
N GLY A 54 18.85 17.31 -7.36
CA GLY A 54 18.12 16.56 -6.33
C GLY A 54 17.70 15.16 -6.80
N GLY A 55 17.77 14.21 -5.87
CA GLY A 55 17.47 12.81 -6.08
C GLY A 55 17.34 12.09 -4.75
N GLY A 56 16.79 10.89 -4.79
CA GLY A 56 16.65 10.01 -3.62
C GLY A 56 17.02 8.59 -3.99
N SER A 57 16.69 7.67 -3.11
CA SER A 57 16.93 6.25 -3.31
C SER A 57 15.63 5.47 -3.54
N GLY A 58 15.77 4.22 -3.96
CA GLY A 58 14.70 3.25 -4.11
C GLY A 58 15.24 1.83 -3.96
N VAL A 59 14.35 0.86 -3.98
CA VAL A 59 14.69 -0.57 -4.00
C VAL A 59 13.82 -1.31 -4.99
N VAL A 60 14.43 -2.10 -5.86
CA VAL A 60 13.73 -3.02 -6.75
C VAL A 60 13.15 -4.18 -5.94
N ILE A 61 11.85 -4.44 -6.10
CA ILE A 61 11.11 -5.49 -5.38
C ILE A 61 10.63 -6.62 -6.29
N SER A 62 10.87 -6.52 -7.60
CA SER A 62 10.50 -7.55 -8.57
C SER A 62 11.45 -7.59 -9.78
N PRO A 63 11.71 -8.77 -10.39
CA PRO A 63 12.55 -8.88 -11.59
C PRO A 63 12.03 -8.07 -12.77
N GLU A 64 10.73 -7.85 -12.84
CA GLU A 64 10.10 -7.03 -13.88
C GLU A 64 10.51 -5.56 -13.76
N GLY A 65 11.05 -5.11 -12.62
CA GLY A 65 11.55 -3.75 -12.42
C GLY A 65 10.60 -2.84 -11.66
N TYR A 66 9.61 -3.37 -10.94
CA TYR A 66 8.91 -2.57 -9.93
C TYR A 66 9.84 -2.25 -8.77
N ALA A 67 9.88 -1.00 -8.35
CA ALA A 67 10.71 -0.52 -7.26
C ALA A 67 9.92 0.41 -6.33
N LEU A 68 10.21 0.33 -5.03
CA LEU A 68 9.69 1.23 -4.01
C LEU A 68 10.62 2.42 -3.83
N THR A 69 10.04 3.58 -3.55
CA THR A 69 10.73 4.79 -3.12
C THR A 69 9.76 5.64 -2.29
N ASN A 70 10.18 6.81 -1.83
CA ASN A 70 9.27 7.73 -1.16
C ASN A 70 8.48 8.58 -2.14
N PHE A 71 7.27 8.97 -1.74
CA PHE A 71 6.45 9.91 -2.52
C PHE A 71 7.18 11.24 -2.72
N HIS A 72 7.78 11.79 -1.66
CA HIS A 72 8.50 13.08 -1.78
C HIS A 72 9.73 13.01 -2.70
N VAL A 73 10.27 11.81 -2.99
CA VAL A 73 11.38 11.62 -3.92
C VAL A 73 10.90 11.73 -5.38
N VAL A 74 9.73 11.17 -5.69
CA VAL A 74 9.18 11.17 -7.07
C VAL A 74 8.37 12.41 -7.39
N GLN A 75 7.80 13.09 -6.39
CA GLN A 75 6.94 14.26 -6.57
C GLN A 75 7.59 15.35 -7.47
N PRO A 76 8.88 15.71 -7.31
CA PRO A 76 9.52 16.70 -8.17
C PRO A 76 9.81 16.19 -9.59
N ALA A 77 9.92 14.87 -9.77
CA ALA A 77 10.20 14.27 -11.07
C ALA A 77 8.95 14.17 -11.96
N GLY A 78 7.76 14.05 -11.36
CA GLY A 78 6.50 13.88 -12.07
C GLY A 78 6.32 12.43 -12.55
N SER A 79 5.65 12.24 -13.69
CA SER A 79 5.29 10.90 -14.19
C SER A 79 6.46 10.08 -14.75
N TYR A 80 7.60 10.71 -15.05
CA TYR A 80 8.77 10.11 -15.65
C TYR A 80 10.05 10.60 -14.98
N MET A 81 11.02 9.70 -14.81
CA MET A 81 12.32 9.96 -14.21
C MET A 81 13.42 9.09 -14.81
N LYS A 82 14.66 9.46 -14.52
CA LYS A 82 15.82 8.57 -14.71
C LYS A 82 16.13 7.88 -13.39
N CYS A 83 16.62 6.66 -13.50
CA CYS A 83 17.11 5.88 -12.39
C CYS A 83 18.49 5.29 -12.72
N SER A 84 19.32 5.04 -11.71
CA SER A 84 20.57 4.27 -11.87
C SER A 84 20.64 3.13 -10.87
N MET A 85 21.44 2.13 -11.18
CA MET A 85 21.70 0.99 -10.31
C MET A 85 23.21 0.73 -10.21
N ALA A 86 23.59 -0.21 -9.34
CA ALA A 86 24.99 -0.56 -9.09
C ALA A 86 25.73 -1.19 -10.30
N ASP A 87 25.05 -1.43 -11.42
CA ASP A 87 25.64 -1.88 -12.69
C ASP A 87 26.06 -0.73 -13.61
N ASP A 88 26.12 0.49 -13.06
CA ASP A 88 26.49 1.75 -13.71
C ASP A 88 25.61 2.15 -14.91
N ARG A 89 24.42 1.55 -15.03
CA ARG A 89 23.46 1.87 -16.11
C ARG A 89 22.41 2.86 -15.65
N LEU A 90 21.98 3.70 -16.60
CA LEU A 90 20.79 4.54 -16.47
C LEU A 90 19.58 3.84 -17.08
N TYR A 91 18.47 3.91 -16.37
CA TYR A 91 17.19 3.34 -16.71
C TYR A 91 16.13 4.43 -16.78
N ASP A 92 15.21 4.30 -17.73
CA ASP A 92 13.96 5.04 -17.70
C ASP A 92 13.04 4.47 -16.64
N ALA A 93 12.30 5.33 -15.95
CA ALA A 93 11.28 4.91 -15.01
C ALA A 93 10.03 5.77 -15.12
N VAL A 94 8.88 5.15 -14.84
CA VAL A 94 7.59 5.84 -14.73
C VAL A 94 6.99 5.60 -13.34
N VAL A 95 6.22 6.57 -12.86
CA VAL A 95 5.40 6.36 -11.66
C VAL A 95 4.30 5.35 -11.97
N VAL A 96 4.07 4.42 -11.05
CA VAL A 96 2.95 3.48 -11.07
C VAL A 96 1.83 4.05 -10.20
N GLY A 97 1.97 3.96 -8.87
CA GLY A 97 1.01 4.46 -7.90
C GLY A 97 1.71 5.22 -6.78
N ILE A 98 0.95 6.05 -6.05
CA ILE A 98 1.48 6.86 -4.95
C ILE A 98 0.56 6.80 -3.73
N ASP A 99 1.19 6.78 -2.57
CA ASP A 99 0.60 7.01 -1.25
C ASP A 99 1.20 8.32 -0.70
N PRO A 100 0.46 9.43 -0.81
CA PRO A 100 0.98 10.73 -0.42
C PRO A 100 1.01 10.94 1.10
N VAL A 101 0.20 10.20 1.87
CA VAL A 101 0.16 10.29 3.34
C VAL A 101 1.26 9.43 3.94
N GLY A 102 1.36 8.16 3.55
CA GLY A 102 2.41 7.25 4.02
C GLY A 102 3.80 7.49 3.40
N ASP A 103 3.92 8.44 2.48
CA ASP A 103 5.15 8.81 1.78
C ASP A 103 5.77 7.67 0.97
N VAL A 104 4.95 6.94 0.23
CA VAL A 104 5.38 5.80 -0.58
C VAL A 104 5.04 6.05 -2.04
N ALA A 105 5.94 5.64 -2.93
CA ALA A 105 5.66 5.54 -4.35
C ALA A 105 6.16 4.21 -4.90
N LEU A 106 5.38 3.66 -5.83
CA LEU A 106 5.77 2.54 -6.66
C LEU A 106 6.17 3.08 -8.03
N ILE A 107 7.37 2.74 -8.50
CA ILE A 107 7.86 3.10 -9.84
C ILE A 107 8.16 1.84 -10.64
N LYS A 108 8.20 1.99 -11.97
CA LYS A 108 8.51 0.92 -12.91
C LYS A 108 9.74 1.28 -13.73
N LEU A 109 10.84 0.58 -13.50
CA LEU A 109 12.06 0.63 -14.30
C LEU A 109 11.85 -0.05 -15.66
N LEU A 110 12.50 0.48 -16.70
CA LEU A 110 12.44 0.00 -18.08
C LEU A 110 13.83 -0.36 -18.59
N GLY A 111 13.91 -1.16 -19.65
CA GLY A 111 15.16 -1.50 -20.34
C GLY A 111 15.68 -2.92 -20.11
N ARG A 112 15.10 -3.68 -19.15
CA ARG A 112 15.33 -5.13 -18.97
C ARG A 112 14.15 -5.78 -18.22
N LYS A 113 14.19 -7.11 -18.04
CA LYS A 113 13.13 -7.91 -17.39
C LYS A 113 13.63 -8.82 -16.27
N ASP A 114 14.91 -8.69 -15.93
CA ASP A 114 15.66 -9.55 -15.00
C ASP A 114 16.39 -8.67 -13.99
N PHE A 115 15.72 -7.63 -13.49
CA PHE A 115 16.29 -6.76 -12.48
C PHE A 115 16.59 -7.55 -11.19
N PRO A 116 17.71 -7.29 -10.50
CA PRO A 116 17.94 -7.84 -9.16
C PRO A 116 16.89 -7.27 -8.21
N ALA A 117 16.18 -8.14 -7.49
CA ALA A 117 15.07 -7.77 -6.62
C ALA A 117 15.29 -8.20 -5.17
N ALA A 118 14.89 -7.33 -4.24
CA ALA A 118 15.01 -7.58 -2.82
C ALA A 118 13.77 -8.29 -2.25
N PRO A 119 13.94 -9.33 -1.41
CA PRO A 119 12.83 -9.93 -0.69
C PRO A 119 12.30 -8.98 0.39
N LEU A 120 10.99 -8.98 0.60
CA LEU A 120 10.32 -8.17 1.63
C LEU A 120 10.04 -9.00 2.90
N ALA A 121 10.62 -8.60 4.03
CA ALA A 121 10.45 -9.29 5.32
C ALA A 121 9.05 -9.11 5.93
N ASN A 122 8.79 -9.75 7.07
CA ASN A 122 7.69 -9.40 7.95
C ASN A 122 8.21 -8.43 9.03
N SER A 123 7.89 -7.13 8.92
CA SER A 123 8.36 -6.12 9.88
C SER A 123 7.82 -6.30 11.29
N ASP A 124 6.71 -7.02 11.47
CA ASP A 124 6.09 -7.22 12.79
C ASP A 124 6.89 -8.22 13.64
N LEU A 125 7.81 -8.95 13.03
CA LEU A 125 8.74 -9.84 13.72
C LEU A 125 10.05 -9.16 14.11
N VAL A 126 10.30 -7.95 13.62
CA VAL A 126 11.54 -7.20 13.88
C VAL A 126 11.58 -6.77 15.34
N ARG A 127 12.77 -6.84 15.94
CA ARG A 127 12.99 -6.48 17.34
C ARG A 127 14.06 -5.41 17.49
N ALA A 128 13.88 -4.55 18.49
CA ALA A 128 14.96 -3.68 18.94
C ALA A 128 16.17 -4.55 19.35
N GLY A 129 17.37 -4.16 18.91
CA GLY A 129 18.56 -5.01 19.06
C GLY A 129 19.09 -5.58 17.75
N GLU A 130 18.22 -5.83 16.78
CA GLU A 130 18.61 -6.45 15.52
C GLU A 130 19.49 -5.53 14.66
N TRP A 131 20.49 -6.10 14.00
CA TRP A 131 21.31 -5.40 13.04
C TRP A 131 20.50 -4.99 11.80
N CYS A 132 20.76 -3.77 11.33
CA CYS A 132 20.15 -3.27 10.12
C CYS A 132 21.14 -2.46 9.28
N PHE A 133 20.85 -2.39 7.99
CA PHE A 133 21.67 -1.72 6.99
C PHE A 133 20.78 -0.78 6.18
N ALA A 134 21.04 0.52 6.26
CA ALA A 134 20.39 1.46 5.36
C ALA A 134 21.23 1.59 4.10
N VAL A 135 20.62 1.25 2.97
CA VAL A 135 21.28 1.35 1.66
C VAL A 135 20.63 2.48 0.90
N GLY A 136 21.44 3.28 0.23
CA GLY A 136 20.95 4.31 -0.67
C GLY A 136 22.07 4.88 -1.51
N ASN A 137 21.73 5.51 -2.61
CA ASN A 137 22.70 6.16 -3.47
C ASN A 137 22.47 7.70 -3.44
N PRO A 138 23.10 8.41 -2.49
CA PRO A 138 23.13 9.86 -2.48
C PRO A 138 23.78 10.39 -3.75
N PHE A 139 23.06 11.21 -4.50
CA PHE A 139 23.73 12.21 -5.33
C PHE A 139 24.67 13.06 -4.46
N LEU A 140 25.89 13.30 -4.96
CA LEU A 140 26.94 14.20 -4.42
C LEU A 140 27.92 13.63 -3.37
N LEU A 141 27.82 12.37 -2.93
CA LEU A 141 28.84 11.76 -2.04
C LEU A 141 29.87 10.89 -2.77
N ALA A 142 29.52 10.34 -3.93
CA ALA A 142 30.41 9.55 -4.79
C ALA A 142 30.30 10.01 -6.26
N THR A 143 31.36 9.80 -7.04
CA THR A 143 31.42 10.13 -8.48
C THR A 143 30.89 9.02 -9.38
N ASP A 144 30.37 7.94 -8.81
CA ASP A 144 29.85 6.75 -9.48
C ASP A 144 28.40 6.44 -9.06
N PHE A 145 27.81 5.37 -9.60
CA PHE A 145 26.47 4.92 -9.24
C PHE A 145 26.48 3.84 -8.14
N GLN A 146 27.57 3.73 -7.37
CA GLN A 146 27.67 2.75 -6.30
C GLN A 146 26.86 3.20 -5.07
N PRO A 147 25.96 2.36 -4.54
CA PRO A 147 25.22 2.70 -3.33
C PRO A 147 26.13 2.88 -2.12
N THR A 148 25.77 3.81 -1.25
CA THR A 148 26.29 3.94 0.11
C THR A 148 25.53 3.02 1.05
N VAL A 149 26.25 2.42 2.00
CA VAL A 149 25.69 1.59 3.06
C VAL A 149 26.04 2.19 4.41
N THR A 150 25.04 2.37 5.26
CA THR A 150 25.23 2.72 6.68
C THR A 150 24.73 1.57 7.53
N PHE A 151 25.46 1.27 8.59
CA PHE A 151 25.19 0.16 9.50
C PHE A 151 24.71 0.70 10.85
N GLY A 152 23.77 -0.01 11.46
CA GLY A 152 23.31 0.24 12.80
C GLY A 152 22.45 -0.90 13.32
N MET A 153 21.59 -0.58 14.26
CA MET A 153 20.62 -1.47 14.85
C MET A 153 19.22 -0.85 14.81
N VAL A 154 18.23 -1.73 14.94
CA VAL A 154 16.86 -1.31 15.23
C VAL A 154 16.83 -0.80 16.67
N SER A 155 16.52 0.49 16.83
CA SER A 155 16.38 1.16 18.13
C SER A 155 14.95 1.10 18.67
N GLY A 156 13.96 0.86 17.80
CA GLY A 156 12.56 0.74 18.17
C GLY A 156 11.69 0.34 16.99
N VAL A 157 10.54 -0.26 17.29
CA VAL A 157 9.53 -0.68 16.30
C VAL A 157 8.18 -0.04 16.65
N HIS A 158 7.26 -0.02 15.69
CA HIS A 158 5.91 0.52 15.86
C HIS A 158 5.90 1.96 16.39
N ARG A 159 6.87 2.76 15.94
CA ARG A 159 6.95 4.18 16.27
C ARG A 159 5.99 4.95 15.39
N TYR A 160 5.42 6.00 15.98
CA TYR A 160 4.59 6.97 15.30
C TYR A 160 5.39 8.24 15.02
N GLN A 161 5.27 8.80 13.82
CA GLN A 161 5.76 10.14 13.49
C GLN A 161 4.64 10.98 12.90
N TYR A 162 4.16 11.93 13.70
CA TYR A 162 3.07 12.82 13.33
C TYR A 162 3.38 13.67 12.08
N PRO A 163 2.34 14.17 11.39
CA PRO A 163 2.50 15.13 10.31
C PRO A 163 3.09 16.46 10.81
N SER A 164 4.37 16.71 10.55
CA SER A 164 5.10 17.89 11.04
C SER A 164 5.01 19.07 10.07
N GLY A 165 3.80 19.57 9.82
CA GLY A 165 3.54 20.67 8.87
C GLY A 165 3.52 20.23 7.41
N THR A 166 3.34 18.93 7.15
CA THR A 166 3.20 18.29 5.84
C THR A 166 2.02 17.32 5.88
N LEU A 167 1.53 16.86 4.73
CA LEU A 167 0.59 15.73 4.66
C LEU A 167 1.18 14.41 5.18
N ILE A 168 2.49 14.24 5.04
CA ILE A 168 3.17 12.98 5.33
C ILE A 168 3.07 12.61 6.81
N GLU A 169 2.70 11.37 7.09
CA GLU A 169 2.56 10.76 8.41
C GLU A 169 3.15 9.34 8.37
N TYR A 170 3.98 8.98 9.35
CA TYR A 170 4.44 7.59 9.50
C TYR A 170 3.67 6.96 10.65
N ALA A 171 2.56 6.30 10.31
CA ALA A 171 1.70 5.61 11.26
C ALA A 171 2.45 4.47 11.98
N ASP A 172 3.26 3.71 11.23
CA ASP A 172 4.13 2.66 11.74
C ASP A 172 5.52 2.77 11.09
N CYS A 173 6.54 3.07 11.91
CA CYS A 173 7.91 3.11 11.46
C CYS A 173 8.88 2.39 12.41
N ILE A 174 9.96 1.92 11.81
CA ILE A 174 11.14 1.37 12.48
C ILE A 174 12.09 2.53 12.75
N GLN A 175 12.48 2.69 14.02
CA GLN A 175 13.52 3.60 14.43
C GLN A 175 14.87 2.88 14.40
N THR A 176 15.90 3.54 13.88
CA THR A 176 17.26 3.01 13.78
C THR A 176 18.30 4.07 14.10
N ASP A 177 19.47 3.65 14.57
CA ASP A 177 20.67 4.47 14.69
C ASP A 177 21.60 4.37 13.46
N ALA A 178 21.25 3.52 12.48
CA ALA A 178 21.88 3.56 11.17
C ALA A 178 21.68 4.96 10.58
N SER A 179 22.75 5.53 10.03
CA SER A 179 22.72 6.91 9.56
C SER A 179 21.75 7.07 8.39
N ILE A 180 20.62 7.72 8.63
CA ILE A 180 19.64 8.14 7.63
C ILE A 180 19.92 9.59 7.21
N ASN A 181 19.89 9.86 5.92
CA ASN A 181 20.16 11.17 5.33
C ASN A 181 19.42 11.30 3.99
N PRO A 182 19.31 12.51 3.40
CA PRO A 182 18.62 12.69 2.11
C PRO A 182 19.08 11.75 0.99
N GLY A 183 20.31 11.23 1.08
CA GLY A 183 20.87 10.28 0.13
C GLY A 183 20.31 8.88 0.17
N ASN A 184 19.86 8.42 1.34
CA ASN A 184 19.25 7.09 1.49
C ASN A 184 17.74 7.13 1.78
N SER A 185 17.13 8.31 1.89
CA SER A 185 15.67 8.48 1.83
C SER A 185 15.09 7.87 0.55
N GLY A 186 14.02 7.11 0.68
CA GLY A 186 13.41 6.26 -0.35
C GLY A 186 14.11 4.91 -0.53
N GLY A 187 15.33 4.75 -0.02
CA GLY A 187 16.09 3.51 -0.06
C GLY A 187 15.65 2.50 1.01
N PRO A 188 16.10 1.25 0.90
CA PRO A 188 15.71 0.18 1.81
C PRO A 188 16.47 0.23 3.15
N LEU A 189 15.78 -0.16 4.21
CA LEU A 189 16.37 -0.65 5.45
C LEU A 189 16.34 -2.18 5.41
N PHE A 190 17.49 -2.82 5.44
CA PHE A 190 17.63 -4.28 5.40
C PHE A 190 17.91 -4.86 6.79
N ASN A 191 17.42 -6.07 7.04
CA ASN A 191 17.88 -6.90 8.16
C ASN A 191 19.18 -7.67 7.82
N ALA A 192 19.71 -8.43 8.78
CA ALA A 192 20.90 -9.27 8.61
C ALA A 192 20.79 -10.38 7.54
N LYS A 193 19.58 -10.71 7.08
CA LYS A 193 19.33 -11.68 6.00
C LYS A 193 19.30 -11.04 4.61
N GLY A 194 19.33 -9.71 4.52
CA GLY A 194 19.20 -8.99 3.26
C GLY A 194 17.74 -8.85 2.82
N GLU A 195 16.79 -8.94 3.75
CA GLU A 195 15.37 -8.70 3.49
C GLU A 195 15.01 -7.27 3.91
N VAL A 196 14.19 -6.60 3.10
CA VAL A 196 13.74 -5.23 3.37
C VAL A 196 12.77 -5.27 4.55
N ILE A 197 13.09 -4.55 5.63
CA ILE A 197 12.23 -4.36 6.81
C ILE A 197 11.53 -3.00 6.83
N GLY A 198 12.02 -2.04 6.04
CA GLY A 198 11.34 -0.76 5.84
C GLY A 198 11.96 0.09 4.73
N ILE A 199 11.34 1.24 4.45
CA ILE A 199 11.84 2.24 3.49
C ILE A 199 12.25 3.50 4.27
N ASN A 200 13.53 3.86 4.18
CA ASN A 200 14.12 4.99 4.88
C ASN A 200 13.43 6.29 4.45
N GLY A 201 13.09 7.18 5.39
CA GLY A 201 12.37 8.41 5.06
C GLY A 201 12.85 9.62 5.85
N ARG A 202 12.49 9.69 7.13
CA ARG A 202 12.68 10.86 8.01
C ARG A 202 13.85 10.68 8.96
N ILE A 203 14.42 11.82 9.38
CA ILE A 203 15.33 11.91 10.53
C ILE A 203 14.68 12.71 11.66
N SER A 204 15.05 12.39 12.89
CA SER A 204 14.63 13.19 14.05
C SER A 204 15.44 14.49 14.12
N PHE A 205 14.76 15.62 14.24
CA PHE A 205 15.39 16.94 14.45
C PHE A 205 15.02 17.49 15.82
N GLU A 206 16.01 17.99 16.56
CA GLU A 206 15.72 18.76 17.78
C GLU A 206 15.18 20.17 17.42
N LYS A 207 14.02 20.54 18.00
CA LYS A 207 13.27 21.76 17.62
C LYS A 207 14.06 23.06 17.76
N ARG A 208 15.08 23.11 18.63
CA ARG A 208 15.87 24.32 18.93
C ARG A 208 17.16 24.42 18.13
N VAL A 209 17.74 23.29 17.75
CA VAL A 209 18.96 23.19 16.96
C VAL A 209 18.72 22.02 16.03
N ARG A 210 18.40 22.26 14.75
CA ARG A 210 18.11 21.20 13.77
C ARG A 210 19.35 20.31 13.52
N VAL A 211 19.68 19.48 14.50
CA VAL A 211 20.77 18.51 14.53
C VAL A 211 20.11 17.15 14.58
N ASN A 212 20.60 16.23 13.75
CA ASN A 212 20.22 14.82 13.85
C ASN A 212 20.68 14.32 15.22
N VAL A 213 19.73 13.85 16.04
CA VAL A 213 20.02 13.36 17.40
C VAL A 213 20.52 11.90 17.43
N GLY A 214 20.91 11.36 16.27
CA GLY A 214 21.46 10.02 16.12
C GLY A 214 20.40 8.94 15.83
N VAL A 215 19.19 9.31 15.40
CA VAL A 215 18.13 8.35 15.04
C VAL A 215 17.41 8.74 13.74
N GLY A 216 17.17 7.73 12.90
CA GLY A 216 16.37 7.80 11.70
C GLY A 216 15.15 6.90 11.76
N TYR A 217 14.23 7.10 10.81
CA TYR A 217 12.99 6.34 10.71
C TYR A 217 12.79 5.77 9.30
N ALA A 218 12.38 4.51 9.25
CA ALA A 218 11.97 3.82 8.03
C ALA A 218 10.51 3.37 8.14
N ILE A 219 9.70 3.63 7.11
CA ILE A 219 8.31 3.17 7.03
C ILE A 219 8.31 1.64 7.06
N SER A 220 7.56 1.03 7.97
CA SER A 220 7.54 -0.43 8.17
C SER A 220 7.10 -1.14 6.89
N ILE A 221 7.81 -2.20 6.47
CA ILE A 221 7.51 -2.84 5.17
C ILE A 221 6.12 -3.48 5.13
N ASN A 222 5.56 -3.93 6.26
CA ASN A 222 4.19 -4.46 6.29
C ASN A 222 3.14 -3.40 6.00
N GLN A 223 3.32 -2.15 6.45
CA GLN A 223 2.45 -1.05 6.05
C GLN A 223 2.44 -0.96 4.51
N ILE A 224 3.63 -0.90 3.90
CA ILE A 224 3.74 -0.80 2.44
C ILE A 224 3.11 -2.01 1.74
N LYS A 225 3.27 -3.22 2.28
CA LYS A 225 2.64 -4.44 1.74
C LYS A 225 1.12 -4.31 1.66
N HIS A 226 0.45 -3.73 2.66
CA HIS A 226 -1.00 -3.51 2.61
C HIS A 226 -1.41 -2.58 1.46
N PHE A 227 -0.56 -1.62 1.08
CA PHE A 227 -0.83 -0.72 -0.02
C PHE A 227 -0.36 -1.21 -1.40
N LEU A 228 0.49 -2.26 -1.48
CA LEU A 228 1.11 -2.69 -2.74
C LEU A 228 0.08 -3.00 -3.83
N GLY A 229 -1.00 -3.72 -3.51
CA GLY A 229 -2.06 -4.02 -4.47
C GLY A 229 -2.68 -2.76 -5.07
N CYS A 230 -3.03 -1.79 -4.21
CA CYS A 230 -3.59 -0.50 -4.61
C CYS A 230 -2.56 0.36 -5.36
N LEU A 231 -1.28 0.35 -4.97
CA LEU A 231 -0.22 1.04 -5.69
C LEU A 231 -0.02 0.48 -7.11
N HIS A 232 -0.03 -0.86 -7.26
CA HIS A 232 0.03 -1.52 -8.57
C HIS A 232 -1.12 -1.11 -9.50
N SER A 233 -2.29 -0.76 -8.95
CA SER A 233 -3.44 -0.29 -9.73
C SER A 233 -3.27 1.10 -10.35
N GLY A 234 -2.17 1.79 -10.05
CA GLY A 234 -1.85 3.11 -10.61
C GLY A 234 -2.52 4.29 -9.90
N ARG A 235 -3.18 4.04 -8.77
CA ARG A 235 -4.00 5.00 -8.03
C ARG A 235 -3.18 5.98 -7.20
N ILE A 236 -3.80 7.10 -6.86
CA ILE A 236 -3.47 7.86 -5.66
C ILE A 236 -4.24 7.20 -4.52
N VAL A 237 -3.54 6.54 -3.61
CA VAL A 237 -4.16 5.76 -2.53
C VAL A 237 -4.35 6.62 -1.29
N ASP A 238 -5.29 6.22 -0.44
CA ASP A 238 -5.60 6.90 0.81
C ASP A 238 -5.60 5.91 1.97
N HIS A 239 -5.30 6.43 3.15
CA HIS A 239 -5.30 5.67 4.38
C HIS A 239 -6.72 5.48 4.92
N ALA A 240 -6.87 4.46 5.73
CA ALA A 240 -8.12 4.10 6.38
C ALA A 240 -8.47 5.03 7.55
N THR A 241 -9.77 5.22 7.75
CA THR A 241 -10.38 5.63 9.02
C THR A 241 -11.50 4.65 9.39
N TRP A 242 -11.90 4.66 10.65
CA TRP A 242 -12.90 3.72 11.19
C TRP A 242 -14.16 4.39 11.74
N GLY A 243 -14.18 5.72 11.86
CA GLY A 243 -15.32 6.43 12.47
C GLY A 243 -15.46 6.19 13.98
N VAL A 244 -14.38 5.78 14.64
CA VAL A 244 -14.32 5.52 16.08
C VAL A 244 -13.17 6.33 16.68
N THR A 245 -13.39 6.89 17.87
CA THR A 245 -12.31 7.42 18.70
C THR A 245 -12.17 6.58 19.96
N VAL A 246 -10.93 6.40 20.42
CA VAL A 246 -10.62 5.60 21.61
C VAL A 246 -9.87 6.40 22.65
N SER A 247 -10.02 6.02 23.92
CA SER A 247 -9.30 6.58 25.06
C SER A 247 -8.67 5.47 25.90
N ASN A 248 -7.64 5.80 26.68
CA ASN A 248 -7.09 4.89 27.68
C ASN A 248 -7.91 5.04 28.98
N SER A 249 -8.34 3.93 29.56
CA SER A 249 -9.00 3.89 30.87
C SER A 249 -8.54 2.66 31.64
N GLU A 250 -7.93 2.84 32.81
CA GLU A 250 -7.52 1.75 33.71
C GLU A 250 -6.68 0.63 33.07
N GLY A 251 -5.89 0.93 32.03
CA GLY A 251 -5.09 -0.05 31.30
C GLY A 251 -5.79 -0.72 30.12
N HIS A 252 -7.02 -0.29 29.83
CA HIS A 252 -7.84 -0.71 28.69
C HIS A 252 -7.94 0.41 27.64
N VAL A 253 -8.26 0.03 26.41
CA VAL A 253 -8.51 0.97 25.30
C VAL A 253 -9.99 0.93 24.97
N LEU A 254 -10.74 1.95 25.39
CA LEU A 254 -12.19 1.98 25.27
C LEU A 254 -12.64 2.86 24.11
N ILE A 255 -13.74 2.48 23.46
CA ILE A 255 -14.45 3.33 22.50
C ILE A 255 -15.03 4.53 23.25
N ALA A 256 -14.51 5.71 22.94
CA ALA A 256 -14.95 6.99 23.49
C ALA A 256 -16.01 7.68 22.63
N ASN A 257 -16.01 7.43 21.32
CA ASN A 257 -17.06 7.88 20.41
C ASN A 257 -17.12 6.95 19.18
N ILE A 258 -18.30 6.82 18.60
CA ILE A 258 -18.56 6.02 17.41
C ILE A 258 -19.58 6.72 16.52
N LEU A 259 -19.25 6.87 15.24
CA LEU A 259 -20.17 7.42 14.25
C LEU A 259 -21.25 6.39 13.92
N GLU A 260 -22.51 6.79 14.01
CA GLU A 260 -23.66 5.89 13.72
C GLU A 260 -23.71 5.44 12.26
N THR A 261 -23.12 6.22 11.34
CA THR A 261 -23.00 5.87 9.92
C THR A 261 -21.82 4.94 9.60
N SER A 262 -20.96 4.64 10.58
CA SER A 262 -19.79 3.78 10.38
C SER A 262 -20.15 2.30 10.29
N ASP A 263 -19.31 1.53 9.58
CA ASP A 263 -19.45 0.06 9.57
C ASP A 263 -19.27 -0.52 10.98
N ALA A 264 -18.41 0.06 11.81
CA ALA A 264 -18.23 -0.33 13.21
C ALA A 264 -19.57 -0.38 13.97
N TRP A 265 -20.39 0.67 13.79
CA TRP A 265 -21.71 0.75 14.42
C TRP A 265 -22.66 -0.32 13.90
N ARG A 266 -22.68 -0.55 12.58
CA ARG A 266 -23.50 -1.60 11.94
C ARG A 266 -23.10 -3.01 12.41
N ARG A 267 -21.82 -3.27 12.66
CA ARG A 267 -21.30 -4.54 13.23
C ARG A 267 -21.55 -4.71 14.73
N GLY A 268 -22.21 -3.74 15.38
CA GLY A 268 -22.63 -3.86 16.77
C GLY A 268 -21.68 -3.27 17.81
N LEU A 269 -20.58 -2.64 17.41
CA LEU A 269 -19.69 -1.93 18.34
C LEU A 269 -20.39 -0.70 18.93
N ARG A 270 -20.12 -0.37 20.17
CA ARG A 270 -20.77 0.71 20.93
C ARG A 270 -19.76 1.43 21.82
N TYR A 271 -20.20 2.57 22.36
CA TYR A 271 -19.51 3.27 23.45
C TYR A 271 -19.17 2.30 24.60
N ASP A 272 -18.02 2.52 25.24
CA ASP A 272 -17.44 1.70 26.32
C ASP A 272 -16.99 0.27 25.93
N ASP A 273 -17.12 -0.15 24.67
CA ASP A 273 -16.45 -1.38 24.24
C ASP A 273 -14.93 -1.24 24.36
N GLU A 274 -14.29 -2.26 24.91
CA GLU A 274 -12.84 -2.34 24.93
C GLU A 274 -12.32 -2.94 23.63
N ILE A 275 -11.42 -2.24 22.95
CA ILE A 275 -10.68 -2.77 21.80
C ILE A 275 -9.52 -3.61 22.30
N VAL A 276 -9.57 -4.91 22.03
CA VAL A 276 -8.53 -5.88 22.44
C VAL A 276 -7.52 -6.10 21.32
N ALA A 277 -8.00 -6.27 20.09
CA ALA A 277 -7.16 -6.44 18.91
C ALA A 277 -7.79 -5.79 17.67
N PHE A 278 -6.94 -5.29 16.79
CA PHE A 278 -7.34 -4.65 15.54
C PHE A 278 -6.40 -5.08 14.41
N GLY A 279 -6.94 -5.68 13.35
CA GLY A 279 -6.14 -6.22 12.25
C GLY A 279 -5.17 -7.33 12.69
N GLY A 280 -5.51 -8.06 13.75
CA GLY A 280 -4.65 -9.11 14.34
C GLY A 280 -3.55 -8.60 15.28
N ARG A 281 -3.40 -7.29 15.46
CA ARG A 281 -2.45 -6.72 16.44
C ARG A 281 -3.17 -6.42 17.76
N LYS A 282 -2.55 -6.81 18.87
CA LYS A 282 -3.03 -6.48 20.21
C LYS A 282 -2.95 -4.96 20.44
N ILE A 283 -4.01 -4.40 21.02
CA ILE A 283 -4.13 -2.97 21.26
C ILE A 283 -4.08 -2.70 22.76
N ASP A 284 -2.94 -2.22 23.24
CA ASP A 284 -2.73 -1.92 24.67
C ASP A 284 -2.83 -0.41 24.99
N THR A 285 -2.83 0.45 23.97
CA THR A 285 -2.99 1.91 24.17
C THR A 285 -3.76 2.55 23.00
N ALA A 286 -4.41 3.68 23.27
CA ALA A 286 -5.05 4.52 22.25
C ALA A 286 -4.08 4.97 21.13
N ASN A 287 -2.80 5.15 21.45
CA ASN A 287 -1.78 5.47 20.44
C ASN A 287 -1.44 4.24 19.59
N ALA A 288 -1.33 3.06 20.20
CA ALA A 288 -1.14 1.82 19.44
C ALA A 288 -2.31 1.59 18.47
N PHE A 289 -3.55 1.83 18.91
CA PHE A 289 -4.72 1.80 18.04
C PHE A 289 -4.58 2.73 16.82
N LYS A 290 -4.26 4.01 17.04
CA LYS A 290 -4.10 5.00 15.95
C LYS A 290 -3.02 4.59 14.95
N ASN A 291 -1.88 4.11 15.46
CA ASN A 291 -0.78 3.64 14.61
C ASN A 291 -1.21 2.47 13.73
N VAL A 292 -1.90 1.48 14.32
CA VAL A 292 -2.36 0.30 13.58
C VAL A 292 -3.50 0.65 12.61
N LEU A 293 -4.41 1.57 12.96
CA LEU A 293 -5.40 2.05 11.99
C LEU A 293 -4.74 2.69 10.77
N GLY A 294 -3.72 3.51 11.01
CA GLY A 294 -3.01 4.25 9.97
C GLY A 294 -2.15 3.37 9.04
N ILE A 295 -2.03 2.06 9.23
CA ILE A 295 -1.29 1.19 8.28
C ILE A 295 -2.16 0.55 7.21
N TYR A 296 -3.49 0.70 7.28
CA TYR A 296 -4.40 0.06 6.34
C TYR A 296 -4.88 1.01 5.24
N PRO A 297 -5.06 0.52 4.00
CA PRO A 297 -5.71 1.28 2.94
C PRO A 297 -7.22 1.36 3.16
N LYS A 298 -7.83 2.42 2.62
CA LYS A 298 -9.30 2.57 2.63
C LYS A 298 -10.00 1.41 1.92
N GLY A 299 -11.18 1.00 2.39
CA GLY A 299 -12.02 -0.02 1.78
C GLY A 299 -11.73 -1.45 2.24
N TRP A 300 -10.59 -1.71 2.89
CA TRP A 300 -10.28 -3.02 3.44
C TRP A 300 -11.24 -3.43 4.54
N ARG A 301 -11.53 -4.74 4.60
CA ARG A 301 -12.26 -5.39 5.70
C ARG A 301 -11.25 -6.07 6.60
N ILE A 302 -11.22 -5.69 7.86
CA ILE A 302 -10.23 -6.23 8.80
C ILE A 302 -10.91 -6.85 10.03
N PRO A 303 -10.30 -7.88 10.65
CA PRO A 303 -10.80 -8.45 11.88
C PRO A 303 -10.58 -7.50 13.06
N VAL A 304 -11.58 -7.41 13.94
CA VAL A 304 -11.54 -6.67 15.20
C VAL A 304 -12.02 -7.58 16.32
N THR A 305 -11.26 -7.62 17.41
CA THR A 305 -11.64 -8.27 18.65
C THR A 305 -11.93 -7.19 19.68
N TYR A 306 -13.15 -7.17 20.21
CA TYR A 306 -13.56 -6.23 21.25
C TYR A 306 -14.19 -6.98 22.43
N ARG A 307 -14.22 -6.34 23.60
CA ARG A 307 -14.79 -6.91 24.82
C ARG A 307 -15.92 -6.02 25.34
N ARG A 308 -17.05 -6.66 25.64
CA ARG A 308 -18.23 -6.03 26.27
C ARG A 308 -18.70 -6.92 27.41
N ASP A 309 -18.95 -6.35 28.58
CA ASP A 309 -19.41 -7.07 29.77
C ASP A 309 -18.54 -8.30 30.11
N GLY A 310 -17.23 -8.18 29.90
CA GLY A 310 -16.26 -9.26 30.14
C GLY A 310 -16.23 -10.37 29.08
N LYS A 311 -17.05 -10.30 28.02
CA LYS A 311 -17.07 -11.27 26.92
C LYS A 311 -16.37 -10.71 25.69
N GLU A 312 -15.53 -11.53 25.08
CA GLU A 312 -14.87 -11.19 23.81
C GLU A 312 -15.79 -11.49 22.63
N HIS A 313 -15.76 -10.58 21.67
CA HIS A 313 -16.49 -10.61 20.42
C HIS A 313 -15.51 -10.40 19.28
N GLU A 314 -15.68 -11.15 18.19
CA GLU A 314 -14.91 -10.98 16.97
C GLU A 314 -15.86 -10.60 15.83
N THR A 315 -15.45 -9.62 15.04
CA THR A 315 -16.17 -9.21 13.83
C THR A 315 -15.21 -8.67 12.78
N PHE A 316 -15.70 -8.47 11.55
CA PHE A 316 -14.97 -7.78 10.51
C PHE A 316 -15.60 -6.42 10.26
N VAL A 317 -14.77 -5.38 10.19
CA VAL A 317 -15.20 -4.01 9.91
C VAL A 317 -14.61 -3.54 8.59
N ARG A 318 -15.42 -2.90 7.75
CA ARG A 318 -14.96 -2.19 6.56
C ARG A 318 -14.46 -0.80 6.94
N LEU A 319 -13.25 -0.46 6.50
CA LEU A 319 -12.64 0.85 6.73
C LEU A 319 -13.01 1.83 5.62
N THR A 320 -13.22 3.10 5.98
CA THR A 320 -13.48 4.20 5.02
C THR A 320 -12.20 5.01 4.77
N GLY A 321 -12.22 5.95 3.83
CA GLY A 321 -11.08 6.84 3.57
C GLY A 321 -11.02 8.01 4.53
N VAL A 322 -9.80 8.47 4.85
CA VAL A 322 -9.60 9.72 5.60
C VAL A 322 -10.06 10.93 4.79
N HIS A 323 -9.84 10.90 3.47
CA HIS A 323 -10.12 11.99 2.56
C HIS A 323 -11.15 11.59 1.49
N GLY A 324 -11.94 12.57 1.05
CA GLY A 324 -12.66 12.47 -0.21
C GLY A 324 -11.70 12.42 -1.41
N GLU A 325 -12.12 11.86 -2.54
CA GLU A 325 -11.25 11.74 -3.72
C GLU A 325 -10.73 13.11 -4.21
N GLU A 326 -11.63 14.10 -4.33
CA GLU A 326 -11.26 15.45 -4.75
C GLU A 326 -10.31 16.14 -3.76
N GLU A 327 -10.54 15.92 -2.46
CA GLU A 327 -9.68 16.44 -1.39
C GLU A 327 -8.27 15.87 -1.49
N LEU A 328 -8.16 14.55 -1.65
CA LEU A 328 -6.87 13.87 -1.80
C LEU A 328 -6.12 14.36 -3.04
N ILE A 329 -6.81 14.49 -4.17
CA ILE A 329 -6.21 15.05 -5.40
C ILE A 329 -5.71 16.48 -5.15
N ALA A 330 -6.51 17.32 -4.49
CA ALA A 330 -6.12 18.68 -4.17
C ALA A 330 -4.92 18.75 -3.22
N LEU A 331 -4.83 17.84 -2.24
CA LEU A 331 -3.69 17.74 -1.31
C LEU A 331 -2.40 17.39 -2.06
N VAL A 332 -2.44 16.42 -2.98
CA VAL A 332 -1.29 16.05 -3.83
C VAL A 332 -0.82 17.22 -4.70
N GLN A 333 -1.76 18.00 -5.26
CA GLN A 333 -1.44 19.16 -6.08
C GLN A 333 -0.87 20.34 -5.29
N LYS A 334 -1.34 20.53 -4.04
CA LYS A 334 -0.89 21.61 -3.14
C LYS A 334 0.40 21.29 -2.39
N ALA A 335 0.78 20.02 -2.29
CA ALA A 335 1.97 19.60 -1.54
C ALA A 335 3.21 20.36 -2.06
N PRO A 336 3.98 21.04 -1.17
CA PRO A 336 5.11 21.84 -1.58
C PRO A 336 6.13 20.99 -2.33
N LYS A 337 6.62 21.48 -3.48
CA LYS A 337 7.50 20.74 -4.41
C LYS A 337 8.87 20.33 -3.80
N GLN A 338 9.17 20.76 -2.57
CA GLN A 338 10.36 20.43 -1.77
C GLN A 338 10.02 20.62 -0.29
N LEU A 339 10.55 19.76 0.59
CA LEU A 339 10.73 20.12 2.00
C LEU A 339 11.54 21.43 2.06
N PRO A 340 11.17 22.43 2.88
CA PRO A 340 11.92 23.67 2.94
C PRO A 340 13.38 23.36 3.25
N GLN A 341 14.27 23.66 2.32
CA GLN A 341 15.70 23.75 2.63
C GLN A 341 15.85 24.83 3.71
N PRO A 342 16.65 24.61 4.76
CA PRO A 342 16.87 25.63 5.76
C PRO A 342 17.52 26.86 5.09
N GLY A 343 16.76 27.94 5.00
CA GLY A 343 17.29 29.26 4.67
C GLY A 343 18.32 29.69 5.73
N PRO A 344 19.19 30.67 5.41
CA PRO A 344 20.07 31.28 6.40
C PRO A 344 19.22 31.76 7.58
N ARG A 345 19.71 31.54 8.81
CA ARG A 345 19.07 32.07 10.01
C ARG A 345 18.91 33.58 9.88
N ASP A 346 17.68 34.06 9.84
CA ASP A 346 17.42 35.45 10.20
C ASP A 346 17.83 35.63 11.67
N LYS A 347 18.52 36.73 11.94
CA LYS A 347 18.93 37.11 13.29
C LYS A 347 17.67 37.48 14.06
N ASP A 348 17.24 36.61 14.97
CA ASP A 348 16.21 36.94 15.96
C ASP A 348 16.67 38.16 16.78
N PRO A 349 15.91 39.27 16.84
CA PRO A 349 16.29 40.46 17.59
C PRO A 349 16.23 40.31 19.12
N GLU A 350 15.70 39.22 19.66
CA GLU A 350 15.28 39.12 21.07
C GLU A 350 16.19 38.29 21.99
N ASN A 351 17.50 38.26 21.77
CA ASN A 351 18.40 37.63 22.75
C ASN A 351 19.77 38.33 22.89
N PRO A 352 19.96 39.21 23.90
CA PRO A 352 21.21 39.96 24.09
C PRO A 352 22.33 39.14 24.77
N GLY A 353 22.25 37.81 24.78
CA GLY A 353 23.07 36.94 25.64
C GLY A 353 24.10 36.04 24.96
N ARG A 354 24.69 36.41 23.81
CA ARG A 354 25.82 35.62 23.25
C ARG A 354 27.16 36.36 23.39
N PRO A 355 28.20 35.72 23.94
CA PRO A 355 29.55 36.28 23.90
C PRO A 355 30.02 36.39 22.45
N GLU A 356 30.61 37.53 22.09
CA GLU A 356 31.31 37.69 20.82
C GLU A 356 32.49 36.71 20.72
N PRO A 357 32.77 36.15 19.52
CA PRO A 357 33.94 35.31 19.32
C PRO A 357 35.22 36.13 19.51
N LYS A 358 36.19 35.57 20.22
CA LYS A 358 37.48 36.23 20.49
C LYS A 358 38.21 36.54 19.17
N PRO A 359 38.87 37.71 19.03
CA PRO A 359 39.62 38.04 17.82
C PRO A 359 40.79 37.06 17.63
N GLY A 360 40.75 36.21 16.60
CA GLY A 360 41.87 35.34 16.23
C GLY A 360 41.51 33.93 15.75
N GLU A 361 40.30 33.43 16.04
CA GLU A 361 39.85 32.16 15.49
C GLU A 361 39.37 32.35 14.04
N ARG A 362 40.19 31.95 13.07
CA ARG A 362 39.73 31.79 11.68
C ARG A 362 38.71 30.64 11.67
N PRO A 363 37.47 30.86 11.21
CA PRO A 363 36.56 29.75 10.94
C PRO A 363 37.24 28.84 9.92
N MET A 364 37.22 27.53 10.14
CA MET A 364 37.54 26.60 9.05
C MET A 364 36.65 26.96 7.86
N PRO A 365 37.21 27.07 6.63
CA PRO A 365 36.40 27.39 5.47
C PRO A 365 35.32 26.32 5.36
N ARG A 366 34.06 26.74 5.50
CA ARG A 366 32.92 25.91 5.11
C ARG A 366 33.19 25.56 3.65
N GLN A 367 33.33 24.27 3.33
CA GLN A 367 33.18 23.84 1.95
C GLN A 367 31.80 24.33 1.52
N PRO A 368 31.68 25.21 0.51
CA PRO A 368 30.38 25.54 -0.01
C PRO A 368 29.78 24.24 -0.53
N LEU A 369 28.55 23.93 -0.10
CA LEU A 369 27.70 23.00 -0.83
C LEU A 369 27.76 23.39 -2.31
N PRO A 370 27.81 22.44 -3.25
CA PRO A 370 27.79 22.77 -4.67
C PRO A 370 26.59 23.67 -4.93
N ILE A 371 26.89 24.87 -5.44
CA ILE A 371 25.89 25.84 -5.89
C ILE A 371 25.00 25.06 -6.87
N PRO A 372 23.65 25.08 -6.72
CA PRO A 372 22.78 24.53 -7.75
C PRO A 372 23.23 25.12 -9.07
N LEU A 373 23.56 24.28 -10.05
CA LEU A 373 23.86 24.76 -11.40
C LEU A 373 22.74 25.76 -11.77
N PRO A 374 23.08 27.01 -12.14
CA PRO A 374 22.07 27.97 -12.52
C PRO A 374 21.22 27.33 -13.62
N LYS A 375 19.89 27.41 -13.51
CA LYS A 375 19.03 27.07 -14.65
C LYS A 375 19.51 27.91 -15.82
N LEU A 376 20.07 27.27 -16.84
CA LEU A 376 20.30 27.92 -18.13
C LEU A 376 18.92 28.35 -18.62
N PRO A 377 18.64 29.66 -18.77
CA PRO A 377 17.33 30.11 -19.21
C PRO A 377 17.06 29.56 -20.61
N GLY A 378 15.98 28.79 -20.78
CA GLY A 378 15.47 28.41 -22.10
C GLY A 378 15.75 26.99 -22.61
N GLN A 379 16.28 26.06 -21.80
CA GLN A 379 16.25 24.63 -22.18
C GLN A 379 14.94 23.99 -21.74
N GLU A 380 14.05 23.72 -22.70
CA GLU A 380 12.93 22.81 -22.49
C GLU A 380 13.49 21.46 -22.01
N ALA A 381 12.90 20.90 -20.95
CA ALA A 381 13.31 19.60 -20.48
C ALA A 381 13.09 18.56 -21.60
N PRO A 382 14.04 17.64 -21.82
CA PRO A 382 13.98 16.72 -22.95
C PRO A 382 12.65 15.94 -22.98
N PRO A 383 12.14 15.61 -24.17
CA PRO A 383 10.88 14.87 -24.30
C PRO A 383 11.00 13.49 -23.63
N ILE A 384 9.89 13.00 -23.11
CA ILE A 384 9.82 11.66 -22.52
C ILE A 384 10.10 10.63 -23.62
N PRO A 385 11.00 9.66 -23.42
CA PRO A 385 11.27 8.60 -24.39
C PRO A 385 10.00 7.83 -24.77
N ALA A 386 9.90 7.42 -26.04
CA ALA A 386 8.69 6.80 -26.59
C ALA A 386 8.23 5.57 -25.81
N GLU A 387 9.16 4.72 -25.35
CA GLU A 387 8.82 3.52 -24.56
C GLU A 387 8.24 3.87 -23.18
N ALA A 388 8.73 4.92 -22.54
CA ALA A 388 8.17 5.41 -21.27
C ALA A 388 6.82 6.10 -21.49
N ALA A 389 6.67 6.89 -22.56
CA ALA A 389 5.44 7.59 -22.89
C ALA A 389 4.24 6.64 -23.10
N LYS A 390 4.46 5.44 -23.65
CA LYS A 390 3.43 4.39 -23.80
C LYS A 390 2.83 3.92 -22.47
N LEU A 391 3.57 4.06 -21.38
CA LEU A 391 3.18 3.61 -20.05
C LEU A 391 2.58 4.73 -19.21
N ILE A 392 2.40 5.94 -19.75
CA ILE A 392 1.89 7.09 -19.00
C ILE A 392 0.52 7.46 -19.55
N LYS A 393 -0.49 7.35 -18.68
CA LYS A 393 -1.86 7.79 -18.97
C LYS A 393 -2.42 8.60 -17.81
N ALA A 394 -2.78 9.85 -18.07
CA ALA A 394 -3.36 10.72 -17.06
C ALA A 394 -4.87 10.42 -16.89
N LYS A 395 -5.34 10.38 -15.64
CA LYS A 395 -6.75 10.38 -15.26
C LYS A 395 -6.88 10.92 -13.83
N PRO A 396 -7.84 11.80 -13.51
CA PRO A 396 -8.10 12.21 -12.12
C PRO A 396 -8.25 11.00 -11.18
N GLY A 397 -7.67 11.07 -9.98
CA GLY A 397 -7.64 9.97 -9.01
C GLY A 397 -6.48 8.96 -9.19
N TYR A 398 -5.70 9.09 -10.27
CA TYR A 398 -4.60 8.18 -10.60
C TYR A 398 -3.27 8.90 -10.70
N ALA A 399 -2.22 8.28 -10.15
CA ALA A 399 -0.85 8.68 -10.45
C ALA A 399 -0.49 8.30 -11.90
N ASN A 400 -0.96 7.12 -12.34
CA ASN A 400 -0.82 6.65 -13.70
C ASN A 400 -1.89 5.61 -14.06
N TYR A 401 -2.87 6.03 -14.86
CA TYR A 401 -4.03 5.21 -15.20
C TYR A 401 -3.70 4.03 -16.14
N TYR A 402 -2.54 4.03 -16.80
CA TYR A 402 -2.12 2.93 -17.66
C TYR A 402 -2.09 1.60 -16.90
N PHE A 403 -1.56 1.63 -15.67
CA PHE A 403 -1.47 0.43 -14.85
C PHE A 403 -2.83 -0.05 -14.34
N ASN A 404 -3.80 0.85 -14.24
CA ASN A 404 -5.17 0.46 -13.92
C ASN A 404 -5.78 -0.39 -15.02
N GLU A 405 -5.66 0.06 -16.28
CA GLU A 405 -6.16 -0.68 -17.45
C GLU A 405 -5.41 -1.99 -17.61
N LEU A 406 -4.07 -1.98 -17.48
CA LEU A 406 -3.24 -3.18 -17.54
C LEU A 406 -3.72 -4.26 -16.57
N HIS A 407 -3.93 -3.91 -15.30
CA HIS A 407 -4.32 -4.88 -14.29
C HIS A 407 -5.81 -5.25 -14.35
N ARG A 408 -6.70 -4.32 -14.73
CA ARG A 408 -8.11 -4.62 -15.03
C ARG A 408 -8.20 -5.68 -16.13
N ASP A 409 -7.48 -5.48 -17.23
CA ASP A 409 -7.52 -6.36 -18.40
C ASP A 409 -6.84 -7.70 -18.08
N ARG A 410 -5.79 -7.73 -17.25
CA ARG A 410 -5.20 -8.98 -16.71
C ARG A 410 -6.22 -9.81 -15.94
N VAL A 411 -6.91 -9.19 -14.97
CA VAL A 411 -7.90 -9.88 -14.13
C VAL A 411 -9.03 -10.42 -15.01
N TRP A 412 -9.56 -9.58 -15.91
CA TRP A 412 -10.64 -9.99 -16.79
C TRP A 412 -10.23 -11.09 -17.77
N SER A 413 -9.00 -11.05 -18.29
CA SER A 413 -8.46 -12.11 -19.15
C SER A 413 -8.31 -13.43 -18.41
N ALA A 414 -7.89 -13.40 -17.14
CA ALA A 414 -7.79 -14.60 -16.31
C ALA A 414 -9.17 -15.24 -16.05
N PHE A 415 -10.18 -14.41 -15.79
CA PHE A 415 -11.57 -14.85 -15.63
C PHE A 415 -12.14 -15.44 -16.94
N THR A 416 -12.04 -14.72 -18.05
CA THR A 416 -12.60 -15.15 -19.35
C THR A 416 -11.88 -16.36 -19.95
N ALA A 417 -10.64 -16.65 -19.53
CA ALA A 417 -9.96 -17.91 -19.86
C ALA A 417 -10.69 -19.15 -19.30
N LYS A 418 -11.64 -18.99 -18.36
CA LYS A 418 -12.52 -20.04 -17.83
C LYS A 418 -13.88 -20.12 -18.56
N GLY A 419 -14.13 -19.24 -19.52
CA GLY A 419 -15.39 -19.16 -20.24
C GLY A 419 -15.70 -17.73 -20.66
N ASP A 420 -15.89 -17.51 -21.96
CA ASP A 420 -16.30 -16.21 -22.48
C ASP A 420 -17.84 -16.08 -22.51
N PHE A 421 -18.36 -15.10 -21.79
CA PHE A 421 -19.78 -14.81 -21.67
C PHE A 421 -20.29 -13.78 -22.69
N SER A 422 -19.41 -13.21 -23.53
CA SER A 422 -19.80 -12.19 -24.52
C SER A 422 -20.86 -12.66 -25.52
N GLY A 423 -20.85 -13.96 -25.86
CA GLY A 423 -21.85 -14.59 -26.71
C GLY A 423 -23.16 -14.94 -26.02
N ALA A 424 -23.29 -14.74 -24.71
CA ALA A 424 -24.46 -15.08 -23.90
C ALA A 424 -25.32 -13.83 -23.58
N GLY A 425 -25.45 -12.90 -24.53
CA GLY A 425 -26.21 -11.65 -24.33
C GLY A 425 -27.73 -11.78 -24.34
N GLY A 426 -28.29 -12.99 -24.48
CA GLY A 426 -29.72 -13.22 -24.39
C GLY A 426 -30.23 -13.29 -22.95
N GLU A 427 -31.45 -13.80 -22.79
CA GLU A 427 -32.05 -14.06 -21.47
C GLU A 427 -31.31 -15.19 -20.75
N TRP A 428 -30.98 -14.99 -19.48
CA TRP A 428 -30.50 -16.05 -18.59
C TRP A 428 -31.64 -16.51 -17.70
N ASN A 429 -31.90 -17.82 -17.68
CA ASN A 429 -32.87 -18.44 -16.79
C ASN A 429 -32.12 -19.30 -15.77
N LEU A 430 -32.28 -18.99 -14.48
CA LEU A 430 -31.61 -19.66 -13.37
C LEU A 430 -32.67 -20.21 -12.42
N GLU A 431 -32.72 -21.52 -12.24
CA GLU A 431 -33.68 -22.19 -11.36
C GLU A 431 -32.96 -23.06 -10.34
N GLY A 432 -33.46 -23.07 -9.12
CA GLY A 432 -32.81 -23.78 -8.03
C GLY A 432 -33.62 -23.81 -6.75
N ASP A 433 -32.99 -24.35 -5.71
CA ASP A 433 -33.57 -24.44 -4.37
C ASP A 433 -32.87 -23.46 -3.41
N ILE A 434 -33.57 -23.09 -2.33
CA ILE A 434 -32.98 -22.37 -1.20
C ILE A 434 -32.77 -23.34 -0.04
N ALA A 435 -31.57 -23.33 0.56
CA ALA A 435 -31.30 -24.07 1.79
C ALA A 435 -32.25 -23.62 2.91
N GLY A 436 -33.00 -24.56 3.48
CA GLY A 436 -34.07 -24.27 4.46
C GLY A 436 -35.48 -24.30 3.88
N GLY A 437 -35.63 -24.45 2.56
CA GLY A 437 -36.91 -24.72 1.90
C GLY A 437 -37.36 -23.61 0.94
N GLY A 438 -38.03 -24.01 -0.13
CA GLY A 438 -38.48 -23.13 -1.21
C GLY A 438 -37.64 -23.27 -2.48
N THR A 439 -38.20 -22.77 -3.58
CA THR A 439 -37.58 -22.76 -4.91
C THR A 439 -37.43 -21.33 -5.41
N ILE A 440 -36.49 -21.12 -6.32
CA ILE A 440 -36.35 -19.85 -7.03
C ILE A 440 -36.36 -20.06 -8.54
N SER A 441 -36.83 -19.05 -9.26
CA SER A 441 -36.69 -18.92 -10.71
C SER A 441 -36.34 -17.47 -11.02
N ILE A 442 -35.17 -17.24 -11.60
CA ILE A 442 -34.64 -15.90 -11.89
C ILE A 442 -34.43 -15.78 -13.40
N LYS A 443 -34.90 -14.66 -13.96
CA LYS A 443 -34.71 -14.26 -15.35
C LYS A 443 -33.91 -12.98 -15.39
N LEU A 444 -32.78 -12.99 -16.10
CA LEU A 444 -31.92 -11.83 -16.27
C LEU A 444 -31.81 -11.48 -17.76
N ALA A 445 -32.14 -10.25 -18.13
CA ALA A 445 -32.01 -9.73 -19.48
C ALA A 445 -31.68 -8.22 -19.46
N ASP A 446 -31.32 -7.68 -20.63
CA ASP A 446 -30.85 -6.28 -20.76
C ASP A 446 -31.94 -5.25 -20.45
N THR A 447 -33.20 -5.56 -20.78
CA THR A 447 -34.32 -4.60 -20.68
C THR A 447 -35.22 -4.83 -19.47
N ALA A 448 -35.21 -6.03 -18.89
CA ALA A 448 -35.97 -6.37 -17.71
C ALA A 448 -35.38 -7.62 -17.05
N SER A 449 -35.39 -7.66 -15.73
CA SER A 449 -35.06 -8.86 -14.97
C SER A 449 -36.19 -9.15 -13.98
N SER A 450 -36.42 -10.42 -13.66
CA SER A 450 -37.43 -10.80 -12.68
C SER A 450 -36.99 -12.04 -11.89
N GLY A 451 -37.58 -12.23 -10.73
CA GLY A 451 -37.35 -13.43 -9.93
C GLY A 451 -38.57 -13.79 -9.11
N VAL A 452 -38.87 -15.08 -9.05
CA VAL A 452 -39.86 -15.65 -8.13
C VAL A 452 -39.12 -16.22 -6.94
N PHE A 453 -39.36 -15.63 -5.77
CA PHE A 453 -38.76 -16.01 -4.49
C PHE A 453 -39.85 -16.50 -3.52
N PRO A 454 -39.49 -17.19 -2.42
CA PRO A 454 -40.48 -17.60 -1.41
C PRO A 454 -41.33 -16.46 -0.87
N GLN A 455 -40.79 -15.23 -0.84
CA GLN A 455 -41.49 -14.03 -0.37
C GLN A 455 -42.39 -13.37 -1.43
N GLY A 456 -42.29 -13.77 -2.70
CA GLY A 456 -43.06 -13.20 -3.81
C GLY A 456 -42.26 -12.98 -5.09
N GLU A 457 -42.94 -12.49 -6.11
CA GLU A 457 -42.31 -12.06 -7.37
C GLU A 457 -41.68 -10.67 -7.21
N VAL A 458 -40.47 -10.52 -7.72
CA VAL A 458 -39.73 -9.26 -7.80
C VAL A 458 -39.40 -8.98 -9.27
N LYS A 459 -39.54 -7.72 -9.67
CA LYS A 459 -39.19 -7.25 -11.02
C LYS A 459 -38.17 -6.13 -10.89
N LEU A 460 -37.31 -6.03 -11.90
CA LEU A 460 -36.30 -5.01 -12.02
C LEU A 460 -36.32 -4.43 -13.43
N ASP A 461 -36.40 -3.11 -13.48
CA ASP A 461 -36.35 -2.29 -14.68
C ASP A 461 -34.99 -1.56 -14.70
N PRO A 462 -34.04 -1.98 -15.55
CA PRO A 462 -32.72 -1.35 -15.65
C PRO A 462 -32.74 0.12 -16.10
N ALA A 463 -33.88 0.62 -16.60
CA ALA A 463 -34.06 2.02 -16.96
C ALA A 463 -34.34 2.93 -15.74
N GLN A 464 -34.65 2.35 -14.58
CA GLN A 464 -34.82 3.05 -13.30
C GLN A 464 -33.57 2.90 -12.43
N ASP A 465 -33.42 3.76 -11.43
CA ASP A 465 -32.26 3.75 -10.55
C ASP A 465 -32.16 2.41 -9.78
N LEU A 466 -31.00 1.75 -9.87
CA LEU A 466 -30.83 0.38 -9.34
C LEU A 466 -30.71 0.35 -7.81
N ASP A 467 -30.19 1.42 -7.22
CA ASP A 467 -30.09 1.64 -5.77
C ASP A 467 -31.47 1.76 -5.08
N GLN A 468 -32.54 2.00 -5.83
CA GLN A 468 -33.91 2.03 -5.34
C GLN A 468 -34.64 0.69 -5.50
N GLN A 469 -34.07 -0.26 -6.24
CA GLN A 469 -34.70 -1.55 -6.60
C GLN A 469 -34.16 -2.71 -5.76
N LEU A 470 -34.28 -2.58 -4.43
CA LEU A 470 -33.60 -3.45 -3.45
C LEU A 470 -34.30 -4.79 -3.16
N GLY A 471 -35.06 -5.31 -4.12
CA GLY A 471 -35.79 -6.57 -4.01
C GLY A 471 -34.91 -7.81 -4.20
N PRO A 472 -35.23 -8.95 -3.53
CA PRO A 472 -36.28 -9.13 -2.52
C PRO A 472 -35.98 -8.43 -1.19
N ALA A 473 -37.03 -8.14 -0.41
CA ALA A 473 -36.88 -7.48 0.89
C ALA A 473 -35.91 -8.25 1.82
N GLY A 474 -34.98 -7.53 2.44
CA GLY A 474 -33.95 -8.08 3.32
C GLY A 474 -32.68 -8.58 2.62
N SER A 475 -32.66 -8.64 1.28
CA SER A 475 -31.49 -9.09 0.52
C SER A 475 -30.44 -8.01 0.25
N GLY A 476 -30.79 -6.74 0.42
CA GLY A 476 -29.96 -5.60 0.01
C GLY A 476 -29.96 -5.32 -1.49
N GLY A 477 -30.84 -5.97 -2.28
CA GLY A 477 -30.93 -5.80 -3.74
C GLY A 477 -30.35 -6.94 -4.56
N LEU A 478 -30.67 -8.18 -4.20
CA LEU A 478 -30.21 -9.39 -4.90
C LEU A 478 -30.49 -9.37 -6.40
N LEU A 479 -31.69 -8.96 -6.83
CA LEU A 479 -32.02 -8.97 -8.26
C LEU A 479 -31.21 -7.92 -9.04
N ALA A 480 -30.93 -6.76 -8.44
CA ALA A 480 -30.07 -5.74 -9.00
C ALA A 480 -28.61 -6.20 -9.07
N ALA A 481 -28.10 -6.82 -8.00
CA ALA A 481 -26.75 -7.39 -7.98
C ALA A 481 -26.58 -8.47 -9.07
N LEU A 482 -27.54 -9.38 -9.22
CA LEU A 482 -27.50 -10.40 -10.29
C LEU A 482 -27.63 -9.80 -11.69
N HIS A 483 -28.39 -8.72 -11.86
CA HIS A 483 -28.45 -7.99 -13.12
C HIS A 483 -27.08 -7.40 -13.49
N LEU A 484 -26.43 -6.70 -12.56
CA LEU A 484 -25.08 -6.17 -12.74
C LEU A 484 -24.05 -7.28 -12.98
N TRP A 485 -24.19 -8.41 -12.30
CA TRP A 485 -23.36 -9.60 -12.54
C TRP A 485 -23.43 -10.06 -13.99
N ARG A 486 -24.65 -10.32 -14.50
CA ARG A 486 -24.84 -10.71 -15.90
C ARG A 486 -24.29 -9.65 -16.84
N LEU A 487 -24.62 -8.38 -16.61
CA LEU A 487 -24.20 -7.28 -17.48
C LEU A 487 -22.66 -7.18 -17.59
N MET A 488 -21.94 -7.34 -16.47
CA MET A 488 -20.47 -7.36 -16.44
C MET A 488 -19.92 -8.54 -17.25
N LEU A 489 -20.47 -9.74 -17.03
CA LEU A 489 -20.04 -10.95 -17.73
C LEU A 489 -20.26 -10.86 -19.25
N VAL A 490 -21.42 -10.37 -19.69
CA VAL A 490 -21.75 -10.25 -21.11
C VAL A 490 -20.98 -9.10 -21.78
N SER A 491 -20.90 -7.94 -21.14
CA SER A 491 -20.36 -6.73 -21.79
C SER A 491 -18.85 -6.60 -21.65
N GLY A 492 -18.30 -7.15 -20.57
CA GLY A 492 -16.94 -6.92 -20.13
C GLY A 492 -16.72 -5.52 -19.53
N PRO A 493 -15.59 -5.32 -18.82
CA PRO A 493 -15.33 -4.15 -18.00
C PRO A 493 -15.20 -2.86 -18.82
N THR A 494 -14.82 -2.95 -20.10
CA THR A 494 -14.69 -1.79 -20.99
C THR A 494 -16.05 -1.21 -21.39
N LYS A 495 -17.09 -2.05 -21.53
CA LYS A 495 -18.44 -1.63 -21.94
C LYS A 495 -19.41 -1.51 -20.77
N PHE A 496 -19.12 -2.13 -19.63
CA PHE A 496 -19.95 -2.08 -18.43
C PHE A 496 -20.17 -0.66 -17.91
N GLY A 497 -19.18 0.24 -18.07
CA GLY A 497 -19.19 1.59 -17.53
C GLY A 497 -18.42 1.68 -16.21
N GLY A 498 -17.69 2.78 -16.00
CA GLY A 498 -17.06 3.10 -14.71
C GLY A 498 -16.06 2.09 -14.12
N THR A 499 -15.68 1.03 -14.83
CA THR A 499 -14.92 -0.08 -14.23
C THR A 499 -13.44 0.26 -14.10
N SER A 500 -12.92 0.12 -12.89
CA SER A 500 -11.51 0.32 -12.53
C SER A 500 -10.99 -0.84 -11.71
N TYR A 501 -9.70 -1.12 -11.79
CA TYR A 501 -9.04 -2.01 -10.86
C TYR A 501 -8.79 -1.26 -9.54
N TYR A 502 -9.32 -1.77 -8.43
CA TYR A 502 -9.06 -1.17 -7.11
C TYR A 502 -7.65 -1.51 -6.63
N GLY A 503 -7.20 -2.74 -6.87
CA GLY A 503 -6.01 -3.34 -6.28
C GLY A 503 -6.36 -4.72 -5.72
N THR A 504 -5.56 -5.16 -4.75
CA THR A 504 -5.85 -6.36 -3.96
C THR A 504 -6.35 -6.00 -2.56
N ALA A 505 -7.26 -6.81 -2.02
CA ALA A 505 -7.80 -6.63 -0.68
C ALA A 505 -8.17 -7.97 -0.03
N PRO A 506 -8.09 -8.06 1.31
CA PRO A 506 -8.58 -9.22 2.05
C PRO A 506 -10.11 -9.22 2.10
N TYR A 507 -10.69 -10.42 1.98
CA TYR A 507 -12.12 -10.64 2.10
C TYR A 507 -12.39 -11.81 3.04
N PRO A 508 -13.34 -11.69 4.01
CA PRO A 508 -13.66 -12.80 4.90
C PRO A 508 -14.10 -14.04 4.12
N GLY A 509 -13.42 -15.17 4.31
CA GLY A 509 -13.70 -16.43 3.60
C GLY A 509 -13.04 -16.58 2.23
N VAL A 510 -12.16 -15.64 1.85
CA VAL A 510 -11.24 -15.80 0.71
C VAL A 510 -9.82 -15.92 1.25
N ASP A 511 -9.07 -16.91 0.77
CA ASP A 511 -7.70 -17.13 1.24
C ASP A 511 -6.75 -16.03 0.72
N GLY A 512 -6.11 -15.32 1.65
CA GLY A 512 -5.20 -14.22 1.30
C GLY A 512 -5.93 -12.98 0.79
N GLU A 513 -5.34 -12.31 -0.20
CA GLU A 513 -5.95 -11.15 -0.86
C GLU A 513 -6.51 -11.53 -2.22
N ALA A 514 -7.62 -10.91 -2.59
CA ALA A 514 -8.29 -11.08 -3.88
C ALA A 514 -8.09 -9.86 -4.79
N ASP A 515 -8.16 -10.08 -6.11
CA ASP A 515 -8.18 -9.00 -7.10
C ASP A 515 -9.57 -8.35 -7.13
N VAL A 516 -9.66 -7.01 -7.08
CA VAL A 516 -10.95 -6.31 -7.03
C VAL A 516 -11.13 -5.39 -8.23
N LEU A 517 -12.21 -5.60 -8.98
CA LEU A 517 -12.72 -4.63 -9.96
C LEU A 517 -13.90 -3.87 -9.36
N SER A 518 -13.75 -2.56 -9.22
CA SER A 518 -14.82 -1.67 -8.78
C SER A 518 -15.46 -1.02 -10.00
N ALA A 519 -16.78 -1.00 -10.05
CA ALA A 519 -17.54 -0.43 -11.14
C ALA A 519 -18.74 0.37 -10.61
N ILE A 520 -19.15 1.36 -11.39
CA ILE A 520 -20.36 2.14 -11.10
C ILE A 520 -21.24 2.02 -12.33
N GLN A 521 -22.48 1.59 -12.12
CA GLN A 521 -23.45 1.45 -13.19
C GLN A 521 -24.85 1.78 -12.66
N ASN A 522 -25.51 2.75 -13.31
CA ASN A 522 -26.82 3.25 -12.89
C ASN A 522 -26.85 3.54 -11.37
N VAL A 523 -25.98 4.47 -10.95
CA VAL A 523 -25.73 4.94 -9.57
C VAL A 523 -25.30 3.90 -8.52
N ALA A 524 -25.48 2.60 -8.79
CA ALA A 524 -25.01 1.53 -7.91
C ALA A 524 -23.51 1.29 -8.08
N GLU A 525 -22.80 1.17 -6.96
CA GLU A 525 -21.41 0.73 -6.92
C GLU A 525 -21.36 -0.79 -6.77
N ALA A 526 -20.50 -1.44 -7.55
CA ALA A 526 -20.31 -2.88 -7.50
C ALA A 526 -18.82 -3.24 -7.41
N ASN A 527 -18.48 -4.12 -6.47
CA ASN A 527 -17.15 -4.74 -6.37
C ASN A 527 -17.22 -6.19 -6.82
N PHE A 528 -16.47 -6.51 -7.88
CA PHE A 528 -16.27 -7.87 -8.38
C PHE A 528 -14.91 -8.37 -7.89
N VAL A 529 -14.95 -9.39 -7.03
CA VAL A 529 -13.79 -9.90 -6.29
C VAL A 529 -13.38 -11.24 -6.88
N PHE A 530 -12.17 -11.33 -7.41
CA PHE A 530 -11.63 -12.48 -8.10
C PHE A 530 -10.54 -13.16 -7.27
N ASP A 531 -10.64 -14.47 -7.11
CA ASP A 531 -9.58 -15.25 -6.48
C ASP A 531 -8.32 -15.25 -7.38
N LYS A 532 -7.17 -14.91 -6.80
CA LYS A 532 -5.93 -14.71 -7.56
C LYS A 532 -5.36 -16.01 -8.13
N VAL A 533 -5.67 -17.14 -7.50
CA VAL A 533 -5.09 -18.45 -7.86
C VAL A 533 -5.91 -19.10 -8.98
N SER A 534 -7.23 -19.17 -8.80
CA SER A 534 -8.14 -19.79 -9.75
C SER A 534 -8.55 -18.86 -10.89
N GLY A 535 -8.53 -17.54 -10.67
CA GLY A 535 -9.08 -16.52 -11.58
C GLY A 535 -10.60 -16.46 -11.59
N GLN A 536 -11.29 -17.22 -10.74
CA GLN A 536 -12.75 -17.23 -10.66
C GLN A 536 -13.27 -16.02 -9.88
N LEU A 537 -14.47 -15.56 -10.24
CA LEU A 537 -15.20 -14.57 -9.44
C LEU A 537 -15.63 -15.24 -8.13
N ALA A 538 -15.14 -14.76 -6.99
CA ALA A 538 -15.46 -15.32 -5.69
C ALA A 538 -16.63 -14.57 -5.04
N ILE A 539 -16.65 -13.23 -5.15
CA ILE A 539 -17.66 -12.39 -4.48
C ILE A 539 -18.10 -11.27 -5.42
N LEU A 540 -19.39 -10.93 -5.38
CA LEU A 540 -19.94 -9.67 -5.86
C LEU A 540 -20.53 -8.91 -4.67
N GLU A 541 -20.17 -7.66 -4.51
CA GLU A 541 -20.83 -6.74 -3.58
C GLU A 541 -21.51 -5.64 -4.39
N MET A 542 -22.80 -5.39 -4.16
CA MET A 542 -23.51 -4.24 -4.70
C MET A 542 -23.92 -3.30 -3.55
N PHE A 543 -23.48 -2.05 -3.64
CA PHE A 543 -23.81 -0.99 -2.69
C PHE A 543 -24.89 -0.12 -3.32
N ALA A 544 -26.06 -0.09 -2.67
CA ALA A 544 -27.11 0.87 -2.99
C ALA A 544 -26.72 2.27 -2.49
N ASP A 545 -26.10 2.33 -1.31
CA ASP A 545 -25.56 3.53 -0.71
C ASP A 545 -24.23 3.15 -0.01
N PRO A 546 -23.15 3.93 -0.15
CA PRO A 546 -21.87 3.68 0.53
C PRO A 546 -21.97 3.59 2.07
N GLU A 547 -23.01 4.17 2.68
CA GLU A 547 -23.28 4.13 4.12
C GLU A 547 -24.16 2.94 4.55
N LEU A 548 -24.59 2.09 3.61
CA LEU A 548 -25.36 0.88 3.88
C LEU A 548 -24.55 -0.39 3.65
N ASP A 549 -25.03 -1.49 4.22
CA ASP A 549 -24.47 -2.81 3.93
C ASP A 549 -24.76 -3.21 2.47
N PRO A 550 -23.79 -3.81 1.76
CA PRO A 550 -24.02 -4.27 0.39
C PRO A 550 -24.90 -5.52 0.37
N CYS A 551 -25.54 -5.76 -0.77
CA CYS A 551 -25.88 -7.11 -1.17
C CYS A 551 -24.59 -7.84 -1.57
N GLU A 552 -24.16 -8.80 -0.75
CA GLU A 552 -22.97 -9.62 -1.02
C GLU A 552 -23.40 -11.00 -1.53
N ILE A 553 -22.92 -11.41 -2.69
CA ILE A 553 -23.12 -12.73 -3.27
C ILE A 553 -21.77 -13.44 -3.32
N ARG A 554 -21.66 -14.58 -2.65
CA ARG A 554 -20.49 -15.45 -2.70
C ARG A 554 -20.77 -16.60 -3.67
N PHE A 555 -19.89 -16.74 -4.66
CA PHE A 555 -20.00 -17.74 -5.71
C PHE A 555 -19.13 -18.95 -5.39
N SER A 556 -19.70 -20.14 -5.53
CA SER A 556 -18.98 -21.41 -5.36
C SER A 556 -19.60 -22.51 -6.21
N ASP A 557 -18.99 -23.70 -6.18
CA ASP A 557 -19.43 -24.86 -6.97
C ASP A 557 -19.51 -24.53 -8.47
N TYR A 558 -18.37 -24.09 -9.02
CA TYR A 558 -18.25 -23.81 -10.44
C TYR A 558 -18.31 -25.11 -11.25
N ARG A 559 -19.19 -25.13 -12.26
CA ARG A 559 -19.37 -26.26 -13.18
C ARG A 559 -19.36 -25.75 -14.62
N ASP A 560 -19.15 -26.66 -15.57
CA ASP A 560 -19.18 -26.30 -16.99
C ASP A 560 -20.61 -26.16 -17.51
N GLU A 561 -20.94 -24.99 -18.04
CA GLU A 561 -22.21 -24.66 -18.70
C GLU A 561 -21.95 -24.19 -20.13
N ASN A 562 -21.96 -25.14 -21.07
CA ASN A 562 -21.66 -24.90 -22.49
C ASN A 562 -20.29 -24.26 -22.70
N GLY A 563 -19.25 -24.82 -22.07
CA GLY A 563 -17.87 -24.32 -22.17
C GLY A 563 -17.58 -23.08 -21.33
N ARG A 564 -18.46 -22.76 -20.37
CA ARG A 564 -18.29 -21.65 -19.44
C ARG A 564 -18.33 -22.14 -18.01
N GLN A 565 -17.30 -21.84 -17.22
CA GLN A 565 -17.35 -22.11 -15.79
C GLN A 565 -18.38 -21.17 -15.12
N PHE A 566 -19.45 -21.76 -14.61
CA PHE A 566 -20.60 -21.05 -14.03
C PHE A 566 -20.87 -21.53 -12.59
N PRO A 567 -21.10 -20.61 -11.64
CA PRO A 567 -21.32 -20.98 -10.25
C PRO A 567 -22.69 -21.60 -10.06
N HIS A 568 -22.76 -22.73 -9.37
CA HIS A 568 -24.01 -23.41 -9.03
C HIS A 568 -24.46 -23.17 -7.58
N LYS A 569 -23.62 -22.54 -6.76
CA LYS A 569 -23.98 -22.16 -5.40
C LYS A 569 -23.75 -20.68 -5.15
N LEU A 570 -24.81 -19.99 -4.72
CA LEU A 570 -24.82 -18.56 -4.40
C LEU A 570 -25.19 -18.39 -2.92
N GLU A 571 -24.26 -17.95 -2.08
CA GLU A 571 -24.59 -17.49 -0.73
C GLU A 571 -24.80 -15.98 -0.75
N VAL A 572 -26.05 -15.56 -0.52
CA VAL A 572 -26.47 -14.16 -0.51
C VAL A 572 -26.50 -13.65 0.92
N ARG A 573 -25.86 -12.52 1.16
CA ARG A 573 -25.74 -11.89 2.48
C ARG A 573 -26.09 -10.41 2.39
N HIS A 574 -26.59 -9.86 3.49
CA HIS A 574 -26.79 -8.43 3.70
C HIS A 574 -26.35 -8.11 5.13
N GLY A 575 -25.26 -7.34 5.25
CA GLY A 575 -24.53 -7.20 6.51
C GLY A 575 -23.97 -8.53 7.01
N ASP A 576 -24.15 -8.84 8.29
CA ASP A 576 -23.72 -10.11 8.88
C ASP A 576 -24.74 -11.25 8.71
N SER A 577 -25.90 -10.96 8.12
CA SER A 577 -26.99 -11.92 7.94
C SER A 577 -26.90 -12.65 6.61
N VAL A 578 -27.03 -13.98 6.65
CA VAL A 578 -27.27 -14.78 5.45
C VAL A 578 -28.74 -14.63 5.07
N PHE A 579 -28.99 -14.07 3.88
CA PHE A 579 -30.32 -13.95 3.32
C PHE A 579 -30.80 -15.30 2.75
N ALA A 580 -29.96 -15.93 1.93
CA ALA A 580 -30.26 -17.22 1.32
C ALA A 580 -28.97 -17.95 0.89
N VAL A 581 -29.01 -19.28 0.89
CA VAL A 581 -28.05 -20.11 0.15
C VAL A 581 -28.81 -20.78 -0.97
N ILE A 582 -28.49 -20.41 -2.20
CA ILE A 582 -29.16 -20.85 -3.41
C ILE A 582 -28.31 -21.92 -4.08
N GLU A 583 -28.93 -23.06 -4.38
CA GLU A 583 -28.33 -24.14 -5.18
C GLU A 583 -29.03 -24.22 -6.54
N LEU A 584 -28.34 -23.76 -7.58
CA LEU A 584 -28.86 -23.80 -8.95
C LEU A 584 -28.86 -25.22 -9.48
N LYS A 585 -29.99 -25.61 -10.07
CA LYS A 585 -30.22 -26.93 -10.69
C LYS A 585 -30.30 -26.84 -12.21
N ASN A 586 -30.97 -25.81 -12.71
CA ASN A 586 -31.10 -25.56 -14.14
C ASN A 586 -30.53 -24.18 -14.45
N VAL A 587 -29.56 -24.14 -15.37
CA VAL A 587 -28.95 -22.92 -15.88
C VAL A 587 -29.14 -22.89 -17.39
N SER A 588 -29.73 -21.82 -17.91
CA SER A 588 -29.89 -21.61 -19.35
C SER A 588 -29.38 -20.23 -19.73
N LEU A 589 -28.25 -20.19 -20.45
CA LEU A 589 -27.58 -18.99 -20.92
C LEU A 589 -27.79 -18.84 -22.43
N THR A 590 -28.71 -17.97 -22.86
CA THR A 590 -29.02 -17.82 -24.29
C THR A 590 -28.18 -16.73 -24.97
N GLY A 591 -27.97 -16.85 -26.28
CA GLY A 591 -27.33 -15.81 -27.08
C GLY A 591 -28.27 -14.65 -27.41
N ALA A 592 -27.72 -13.49 -27.76
CA ALA A 592 -28.54 -12.38 -28.25
C ALA A 592 -29.30 -12.81 -29.53
N LYS A 593 -30.59 -12.48 -29.63
CA LYS A 593 -31.34 -12.69 -30.88
C LYS A 593 -30.67 -11.83 -31.96
N GLN A 594 -30.21 -12.44 -33.05
CA GLN A 594 -29.84 -11.68 -34.24
C GLN A 594 -31.09 -10.91 -34.68
N GLU A 595 -31.01 -9.57 -34.71
CA GLU A 595 -32.04 -8.79 -35.38
C GLU A 595 -32.03 -9.21 -36.86
N GLU A 596 -33.13 -9.80 -37.33
CA GLU A 596 -33.33 -9.99 -38.77
C GLU A 596 -33.22 -8.61 -39.42
N PRO A 597 -32.40 -8.45 -40.47
CA PRO A 597 -32.27 -7.17 -41.15
C PRO A 597 -33.66 -6.78 -41.69
N LYS A 598 -34.15 -5.62 -41.23
CA LYS A 598 -35.37 -4.98 -41.74
C LYS A 598 -35.21 -4.52 -43.18
#